data_AF-A0A353DY30-F1
#
_entry.id   AF-A0A353DY30-F1
#
_cell.length_a   1.000
_cell.length_b   1.000
_cell.length_c   1.000
_cell.angle_alpha   90.00
_cell.angle_beta   90.00
_cell.angle_gamma   90.00
#
_symmetry.space_group_name_H-M   'P 1'
#
loop_
_entity.id
_entity.type
_entity.pdbx_description
1 polymer ?
#
loop_
_entity_poly.entity_id
_entity_poly.type
_entity_poly.pdbx_seq_one_letter_code
_entity_poly.pdbx_strand_id
1 'polypeptide(L)'
;FWTSDPITVDPESDAATLFGPVLDLEGNISYGDAPGWHVDLILEGLDSGRSYTFAGTAMRGGGQGYAERTTHWRLIGADAFTYASSQGAWKVGEDSVEFSTGHNEVGYVARWTGIRPGADGKIIIRTTHTVGEANGGLPGAHAYKGYAGGVFMVQLEPPPAKGWQAFNDSANKNGGTEDPNITTINIGRTSVGPTEDVLLQLESGASTGVTARYEETFSTGSVFW
;
A
#
# COMPACT_ATOMS: atom_id res chain seq x y z
N PHE A 1 8.07 -16.20 14.25
CA PHE A 1 6.94 -15.33 14.60
C PHE A 1 7.51 -13.99 15.01
N TRP A 2 7.28 -12.90 14.27
CA TRP A 2 7.89 -11.60 14.59
C TRP A 2 6.88 -10.57 15.15
N THR A 3 5.57 -10.81 15.03
CA THR A 3 4.54 -10.16 15.86
C THR A 3 3.35 -11.12 16.02
N SER A 4 2.63 -11.01 17.14
CA SER A 4 1.33 -11.64 17.43
C SER A 4 0.38 -10.60 18.02
N ASP A 5 0.66 -9.32 17.77
CA ASP A 5 -0.08 -8.23 18.36
C ASP A 5 -1.39 -8.07 17.61
N PRO A 6 -2.52 -7.89 18.33
CA PRO A 6 -3.81 -7.72 17.69
C PRO A 6 -3.78 -6.46 16.82
N ILE A 7 -4.16 -6.62 15.57
CA ILE A 7 -4.35 -5.49 14.66
C ILE A 7 -5.80 -5.07 14.74
N THR A 8 -6.02 -3.81 15.10
CA THR A 8 -7.36 -3.22 15.16
C THR A 8 -7.26 -1.83 14.59
N VAL A 9 -8.15 -1.51 13.66
CA VAL A 9 -8.36 -0.14 13.17
C VAL A 9 -9.71 0.35 13.66
N ASP A 10 -9.86 1.66 13.76
CA ASP A 10 -11.14 2.31 14.02
C ASP A 10 -12.16 1.83 12.96
N PRO A 11 -13.31 1.24 13.36
CA PRO A 11 -14.32 0.77 12.42
C PRO A 11 -14.96 1.90 11.59
N GLU A 12 -14.82 3.17 12.00
CA GLU A 12 -15.27 4.34 11.26
C GLU A 12 -14.15 4.97 10.41
N SER A 13 -12.97 4.36 10.38
CA SER A 13 -11.81 4.85 9.62
C SER A 13 -12.01 4.77 8.11
N ASP A 14 -11.18 5.52 7.38
CA ASP A 14 -11.08 5.41 5.93
C ASP A 14 -10.68 3.99 5.49
N ALA A 15 -9.75 3.34 6.21
CA ALA A 15 -9.37 1.97 5.91
C ALA A 15 -10.56 0.99 6.07
N ALA A 16 -11.25 1.04 7.21
CA ALA A 16 -12.41 0.18 7.46
C ALA A 16 -13.54 0.43 6.46
N THR A 17 -13.81 1.70 6.12
CA THR A 17 -14.84 2.08 5.16
C THR A 17 -14.51 1.64 3.74
N LEU A 18 -13.24 1.77 3.32
CA LEU A 18 -12.82 1.55 1.94
C LEU A 18 -12.63 0.06 1.62
N PHE A 19 -12.01 -0.67 2.53
CA PHE A 19 -11.68 -2.08 2.36
C PHE A 19 -12.77 -2.99 2.95
N GLY A 20 -13.55 -2.51 3.92
CA GLY A 20 -14.70 -3.25 4.44
C GLY A 20 -14.34 -4.67 4.90
N PRO A 21 -15.11 -5.70 4.51
CA PRO A 21 -14.86 -7.09 4.91
C PRO A 21 -13.53 -7.67 4.41
N VAL A 22 -12.89 -7.05 3.42
CA VAL A 22 -11.64 -7.55 2.83
C VAL A 22 -10.40 -6.88 3.42
N LEU A 23 -10.58 -6.04 4.45
CA LEU A 23 -9.46 -5.46 5.18
C LEU A 23 -8.76 -6.54 6.01
N ASP A 24 -7.59 -6.97 5.54
CA ASP A 24 -6.67 -7.81 6.30
C ASP A 24 -5.29 -7.16 6.34
N LEU A 25 -4.88 -6.67 7.51
CA LEU A 25 -3.57 -6.03 7.70
C LEU A 25 -2.57 -6.97 8.38
N GLU A 26 -2.93 -8.25 8.54
CA GLU A 26 -2.04 -9.25 9.08
C GLU A 26 -0.90 -9.55 8.10
N GLY A 27 0.32 -9.49 8.63
CA GLY A 27 1.52 -9.55 7.81
C GLY A 27 1.85 -8.18 7.21
N ASN A 28 3.08 -7.75 7.41
CA ASN A 28 3.60 -6.55 6.78
C ASN A 28 5.09 -6.77 6.54
N ILE A 29 5.62 -6.15 5.49
CA ILE A 29 7.04 -6.20 5.19
C ILE A 29 7.75 -5.18 6.07
N SER A 30 8.57 -5.68 7.00
CA SER A 30 9.32 -4.83 7.92
C SER A 30 10.66 -4.44 7.32
N TYR A 31 10.92 -3.13 7.27
CA TYR A 31 12.20 -2.58 6.84
C TYR A 31 12.92 -1.87 7.99
N GLY A 32 14.16 -2.30 8.24
CA GLY A 32 14.91 -1.94 9.44
C GLY A 32 16.25 -1.23 9.18
N ASP A 33 16.45 -0.16 9.95
CA ASP A 33 17.71 0.39 10.49
C ASP A 33 18.79 0.94 9.54
N ALA A 34 18.57 0.96 8.23
CA ALA A 34 19.48 1.61 7.28
C ALA A 34 18.74 2.46 6.25
N PRO A 35 19.32 3.60 5.81
CA PRO A 35 18.74 4.43 4.76
C PRO A 35 18.71 3.70 3.41
N GLY A 36 17.80 4.13 2.54
CA GLY A 36 17.85 3.78 1.11
C GLY A 36 17.08 2.53 0.69
N TRP A 37 16.33 1.90 1.60
CA TRP A 37 15.38 0.86 1.20
C TRP A 37 14.13 1.49 0.58
N HIS A 38 13.55 0.81 -0.40
CA HIS A 38 12.17 1.07 -0.83
C HIS A 38 11.54 -0.18 -1.43
N VAL A 39 10.21 -0.22 -1.42
CA VAL A 39 9.42 -1.21 -2.14
C VAL A 39 8.56 -0.49 -3.15
N ASP A 40 8.64 -0.94 -4.39
CA ASP A 40 7.83 -0.45 -5.49
C ASP A 40 6.72 -1.45 -5.76
N LEU A 41 5.47 -1.03 -5.53
CA LEU A 41 4.32 -1.67 -6.15
C LEU A 41 4.17 -1.12 -7.56
N ILE A 42 4.43 -1.97 -8.54
CA ILE A 42 4.33 -1.66 -9.95
C ILE A 42 2.99 -2.18 -10.45
N LEU A 43 2.19 -1.29 -11.03
CA LEU A 43 0.94 -1.63 -11.70
C LEU A 43 1.15 -1.41 -13.21
N GLU A 44 1.08 -2.50 -13.97
CA GLU A 44 1.34 -2.53 -15.42
C GLU A 44 0.13 -3.07 -16.19
N GLY A 45 -0.09 -2.55 -17.40
CA GLY A 45 -1.25 -2.93 -18.23
C GLY A 45 -2.49 -2.06 -18.01
N LEU A 46 -2.35 -0.90 -17.34
CA LEU A 46 -3.42 0.08 -17.24
C LEU A 46 -3.68 0.72 -18.61
N ASP A 47 -4.95 0.95 -18.94
CA ASP A 47 -5.37 1.65 -20.17
C ASP A 47 -5.11 3.16 -20.01
N SER A 48 -4.17 3.70 -20.79
CA SER A 48 -3.80 5.12 -20.76
C SER A 48 -4.89 6.07 -21.23
N GLY A 49 -5.93 5.57 -21.88
CA GLY A 49 -7.15 6.31 -22.19
C GLY A 49 -8.13 6.43 -21.01
N ARG A 50 -7.83 5.80 -19.86
CA ARG A 50 -8.72 5.73 -18.70
C ARG A 50 -8.13 6.37 -17.45
N SER A 51 -8.96 6.53 -16.43
CA SER A 51 -8.59 7.05 -15.12
C SER A 51 -8.82 6.01 -14.03
N TYR A 52 -8.04 6.09 -12.96
CA TYR A 52 -8.05 5.11 -11.88
C TYR A 52 -7.96 5.76 -10.51
N THR A 53 -8.49 5.08 -9.50
CA THR A 53 -8.17 5.32 -8.09
C THR A 53 -7.18 4.27 -7.63
N PHE A 54 -6.15 4.69 -6.89
CA PHE A 54 -5.33 3.82 -6.05
C PHE A 54 -5.59 4.15 -4.58
N ALA A 55 -5.67 3.14 -3.74
CA ALA A 55 -5.65 3.29 -2.30
C ALA A 55 -4.82 2.18 -1.64
N GLY A 56 -4.00 2.51 -0.65
CA GLY A 56 -3.20 1.54 0.09
C GLY A 56 -3.02 1.89 1.56
N THR A 57 -2.90 0.87 2.40
CA THR A 57 -2.64 1.04 3.83
C THR A 57 -1.86 -0.16 4.41
N ALA A 58 -1.30 0.02 5.59
CA ALA A 58 -0.52 -0.98 6.31
C ALA A 58 -0.58 -0.73 7.83
N MET A 59 -0.46 -1.78 8.63
CA MET A 59 -0.40 -1.68 10.10
C MET A 59 0.30 -2.87 10.72
N ARG A 60 1.44 -2.64 11.39
CA ARG A 60 2.12 -3.68 12.19
C ARG A 60 1.49 -3.93 13.57
N GLY A 61 0.74 -2.97 14.11
CA GLY A 61 0.08 -3.11 15.42
C GLY A 61 1.02 -3.07 16.63
N GLY A 62 2.11 -2.29 16.57
CA GLY A 62 3.11 -2.24 17.65
C GLY A 62 2.73 -1.37 18.86
N GLY A 63 1.53 -0.78 18.84
CA GLY A 63 1.10 0.20 19.81
C GLY A 63 1.88 1.53 19.71
N GLN A 64 1.66 2.41 20.67
CA GLN A 64 2.24 3.75 20.72
C GLN A 64 3.78 3.79 20.65
N GLY A 65 4.46 2.73 21.11
CA GLY A 65 5.92 2.60 21.01
C GLY A 65 6.45 2.37 19.59
N TYR A 66 5.57 2.25 18.60
CA TYR A 66 5.88 2.14 17.18
C TYR A 66 5.25 3.28 16.38
N ALA A 67 4.68 4.30 17.04
CA ALA A 67 4.06 5.44 16.37
C ALA A 67 5.06 6.18 15.45
N GLU A 68 6.35 6.16 15.77
CA GLU A 68 7.40 6.76 14.96
C GLU A 68 7.74 5.98 13.67
N ARG A 69 7.24 4.75 13.51
CA ARG A 69 7.46 3.91 12.32
C ARG A 69 6.57 4.38 11.19
N THR A 70 7.05 5.39 10.48
CA THR A 70 6.33 6.09 9.43
C THR A 70 6.72 5.55 8.07
N THR A 71 5.72 5.28 7.24
CA THR A 71 5.92 4.95 5.83
C THR A 71 5.55 6.15 4.99
N HIS A 72 6.45 6.52 4.11
CA HIS A 72 6.22 7.45 3.03
C HIS A 72 5.73 6.69 1.80
N TRP A 73 4.56 7.08 1.30
CA TRP A 73 3.94 6.56 0.09
C TRP A 73 4.03 7.60 -1.01
N ARG A 74 4.50 7.20 -2.19
CA ARG A 74 4.67 8.09 -3.33
C ARG A 74 4.14 7.49 -4.63
N LEU A 75 3.31 8.24 -5.34
CA LEU A 75 2.88 7.93 -6.70
C LEU A 75 3.92 8.41 -7.74
N ILE A 76 4.31 7.54 -8.66
CA ILE A 76 5.30 7.82 -9.72
C ILE A 76 4.77 7.32 -11.06
N GLY A 77 5.01 8.09 -12.13
CA GLY A 77 4.73 7.68 -13.52
C GLY A 77 3.35 8.02 -14.06
N ALA A 78 2.46 8.61 -13.25
CA ALA A 78 1.16 9.08 -13.71
C ALA A 78 1.26 10.45 -14.40
N ASP A 79 0.59 10.60 -15.54
CA ASP A 79 0.48 11.86 -16.29
C ASP A 79 -0.48 12.87 -15.62
N ALA A 80 -1.44 12.36 -14.85
CA ALA A 80 -2.33 13.16 -14.02
C ALA A 80 -2.83 12.34 -12.83
N PHE A 81 -3.12 13.02 -11.73
CA PHE A 81 -3.70 12.46 -10.52
C PHE A 81 -4.19 13.60 -9.61
N THR A 82 -5.02 13.27 -8.64
CA THR A 82 -5.46 14.17 -7.57
C THR A 82 -5.16 13.51 -6.23
N TYR A 83 -4.50 14.25 -5.32
CA TYR A 83 -4.29 13.79 -3.95
C TYR A 83 -5.63 13.61 -3.24
N ALA A 84 -5.84 12.44 -2.65
CA ALA A 84 -7.10 12.12 -1.97
C ALA A 84 -6.90 11.29 -0.69
N SER A 85 -5.67 11.18 -0.16
CA SER A 85 -5.37 10.44 1.07
C SER A 85 -6.17 10.94 2.27
N SER A 86 -6.24 10.11 3.31
CA SER A 86 -7.02 10.36 4.52
C SER A 86 -6.80 11.75 5.13
N GLN A 87 -7.88 12.34 5.63
CA GLN A 87 -7.77 13.54 6.44
C GLN A 87 -6.99 13.22 7.72
N GLY A 88 -5.95 14.02 8.01
CA GLY A 88 -5.06 13.79 9.15
C GLY A 88 -3.78 13.02 8.81
N ALA A 89 -3.73 12.34 7.66
CA ALA A 89 -2.47 11.84 7.12
C ALA A 89 -1.56 13.02 6.72
N TRP A 90 -0.25 12.85 6.86
CA TRP A 90 0.70 13.93 6.65
C TRP A 90 1.00 14.11 5.17
N LYS A 91 0.41 15.14 4.56
CA LYS A 91 0.66 15.47 3.16
C LYS A 91 2.06 16.06 2.99
N VAL A 92 2.97 15.30 2.38
CA VAL A 92 4.30 15.78 2.00
C VAL A 92 4.24 16.51 0.65
N GLY A 93 3.39 16.04 -0.27
CA GLY A 93 3.18 16.63 -1.59
C GLY A 93 1.89 16.15 -2.25
N GLU A 94 1.60 16.60 -3.47
CA GLU A 94 0.45 16.09 -4.22
C GLU A 94 0.62 14.60 -4.58
N ASP A 95 1.85 14.16 -4.82
CA ASP A 95 2.22 12.79 -5.15
C ASP A 95 2.58 11.95 -3.92
N SER A 96 2.47 12.50 -2.70
CA SER A 96 3.16 11.93 -1.55
C SER A 96 2.46 12.16 -0.20
N VAL A 97 2.40 11.10 0.62
CA VAL A 97 1.81 11.11 1.97
C VAL A 97 2.62 10.26 2.95
N GLU A 98 2.61 10.66 4.22
CA GLU A 98 3.18 9.93 5.33
C GLU A 98 2.16 9.67 6.43
N PHE A 99 2.25 8.49 7.04
CA PHE A 99 1.57 8.17 8.30
C PHE A 99 2.27 6.99 8.98
N SER A 100 2.01 6.81 10.27
CA SER A 100 2.52 5.66 11.02
C SER A 100 1.91 4.38 10.47
N THR A 101 2.74 3.45 10.01
CA THR A 101 2.35 2.07 9.70
C THR A 101 2.77 1.11 10.81
N GLY A 102 3.54 1.57 11.79
CA GLY A 102 3.77 0.83 13.03
C GLY A 102 2.55 0.81 13.95
N HIS A 103 1.76 1.89 13.92
CA HIS A 103 0.57 2.07 14.74
C HIS A 103 -0.46 2.94 14.01
N ASN A 104 -1.19 2.32 13.07
CA ASN A 104 -2.21 2.97 12.25
C ASN A 104 -3.64 2.68 12.75
N GLU A 105 -3.89 2.76 14.06
CA GLU A 105 -5.23 2.48 14.62
C GLU A 105 -6.30 3.43 14.09
N VAL A 106 -5.90 4.64 13.67
CA VAL A 106 -6.79 5.62 13.02
C VAL A 106 -7.24 5.16 11.62
N GLY A 107 -6.56 4.17 11.02
CA GLY A 107 -6.90 3.61 9.72
C GLY A 107 -6.68 4.58 8.56
N TYR A 108 -5.55 5.31 8.56
CA TYR A 108 -5.17 6.19 7.46
C TYR A 108 -4.86 5.39 6.19
N VAL A 109 -5.18 5.98 5.04
CA VAL A 109 -5.02 5.41 3.70
C VAL A 109 -4.27 6.42 2.82
N ALA A 110 -3.23 5.94 2.12
CA ALA A 110 -2.64 6.66 1.00
C ALA A 110 -3.56 6.51 -0.22
N ARG A 111 -4.07 7.62 -0.79
CA ARG A 111 -5.04 7.56 -1.88
C ARG A 111 -4.80 8.65 -2.92
N TRP A 112 -4.90 8.26 -4.19
CA TRP A 112 -4.94 9.16 -5.33
C TRP A 112 -6.09 8.77 -6.24
N THR A 113 -6.81 9.76 -6.76
CA THR A 113 -7.91 9.59 -7.72
C THR A 113 -7.57 10.27 -9.04
N GLY A 114 -8.34 10.01 -10.09
CA GLY A 114 -8.12 10.59 -11.41
C GLY A 114 -6.77 10.22 -12.01
N ILE A 115 -6.19 9.08 -11.60
CA ILE A 115 -4.86 8.65 -12.05
C ILE A 115 -4.94 8.29 -13.53
N ARG A 116 -4.25 9.05 -14.38
CA ARG A 116 -4.02 8.67 -15.78
C ARG A 116 -2.60 8.11 -15.90
N PRO A 117 -2.41 6.82 -16.20
CA PRO A 117 -1.07 6.29 -16.43
C PRO A 117 -0.50 6.89 -17.72
N GLY A 118 0.82 6.88 -17.85
CA GLY A 118 1.49 7.26 -19.10
C GLY A 118 1.15 6.32 -20.26
N ALA A 119 1.69 6.61 -21.45
CA ALA A 119 1.49 5.80 -22.64
C ALA A 119 1.99 4.34 -22.50
N ASP A 120 2.86 4.07 -21.53
CA ASP A 120 3.36 2.74 -21.16
C ASP A 120 2.38 1.95 -20.27
N GLY A 121 1.27 2.56 -19.84
CA GLY A 121 0.25 1.89 -19.03
C GLY A 121 0.75 1.51 -17.63
N LYS A 122 1.75 2.23 -17.11
CA LYS A 122 2.43 1.91 -15.86
C LYS A 122 2.32 3.04 -14.84
N ILE A 123 2.08 2.66 -13.58
CA ILE A 123 2.33 3.53 -12.42
C ILE A 123 3.09 2.75 -11.35
N ILE A 124 3.77 3.48 -10.47
CA ILE A 124 4.48 2.91 -9.33
C ILE A 124 3.99 3.59 -8.06
N ILE A 125 3.66 2.78 -7.05
CA ILE A 125 3.48 3.24 -5.68
C ILE A 125 4.72 2.82 -4.90
N ARG A 126 5.59 3.78 -4.62
CA ARG A 126 6.80 3.57 -3.85
C ARG A 126 6.51 3.77 -2.37
N THR A 127 6.90 2.79 -1.58
CA THR A 127 6.93 2.89 -0.11
C THR A 127 8.37 2.91 0.39
N THR A 128 8.65 3.79 1.32
CA THR A 128 9.97 3.92 1.97
C THR A 128 9.80 4.51 3.37
N HIS A 129 10.89 4.68 4.10
CA HIS A 129 10.88 5.42 5.37
C HIS A 129 10.52 6.90 5.14
N THR A 130 10.24 7.64 6.20
CA THR A 130 9.97 9.09 6.12
C THR A 130 11.01 9.83 5.27
N VAL A 131 10.57 10.88 4.56
CA VAL A 131 11.47 11.85 3.90
C VAL A 131 12.21 12.73 4.93
N GLY A 132 11.79 12.71 6.19
CA GLY A 132 12.37 13.44 7.31
C GLY A 132 11.87 14.88 7.42
N GLU A 133 11.78 15.38 8.65
CA GLU A 133 11.25 16.72 8.97
C GLU A 133 11.88 17.85 8.15
N ALA A 134 13.21 17.80 7.97
CA ALA A 134 13.95 18.80 7.21
C ALA A 134 13.51 18.90 5.73
N ASN A 135 12.87 17.84 5.20
CA ASN A 135 12.34 17.77 3.84
C ASN A 135 10.80 17.84 3.81
N GLY A 136 10.16 18.25 4.91
CA GLY A 136 8.70 18.35 5.02
C GLY A 136 8.00 17.05 5.41
N GLY A 137 8.75 16.03 5.85
CA GLY A 137 8.20 14.77 6.39
C GLY A 137 7.54 14.93 7.76
N LEU A 138 6.84 13.88 8.19
CA LEU A 138 6.08 13.86 9.45
C LEU A 138 7.00 14.04 10.66
N PRO A 139 6.71 15.00 11.56
CA PRO A 139 7.50 15.19 12.77
C PRO A 139 7.53 13.98 13.71
N GLY A 140 8.70 13.71 14.27
CA GLY A 140 8.95 12.59 15.17
C GLY A 140 9.10 11.22 14.50
N ALA A 141 9.02 11.15 13.17
CA ALA A 141 9.22 9.89 12.45
C ALA A 141 10.67 9.38 12.56
N HIS A 142 10.81 8.06 12.72
CA HIS A 142 12.13 7.43 12.73
C HIS A 142 12.75 7.46 11.33
N ALA A 143 14.00 7.90 11.24
CA ALA A 143 14.67 8.18 9.98
C ALA A 143 14.70 7.02 8.98
N TYR A 144 14.70 5.76 9.44
CA TYR A 144 14.93 4.58 8.58
C TYR A 144 13.90 3.47 8.71
N LYS A 145 12.87 3.59 9.57
CA LYS A 145 12.01 2.45 9.90
C LYS A 145 10.57 2.70 9.47
N GLY A 146 10.00 1.72 8.80
CA GLY A 146 8.62 1.71 8.32
C GLY A 146 8.18 0.31 7.91
N TYR A 147 6.91 0.18 7.58
CA TYR A 147 6.30 -1.06 7.11
C TYR A 147 5.66 -0.85 5.74
N ALA A 148 5.93 -1.78 4.82
CA ALA A 148 5.36 -1.81 3.47
C ALA A 148 4.51 -3.08 3.30
N GLY A 149 3.78 -3.19 2.18
CA GLY A 149 3.03 -4.40 1.83
C GLY A 149 1.97 -4.79 2.84
N GLY A 150 0.96 -3.93 3.04
CA GLY A 150 -0.27 -4.26 3.77
C GLY A 150 -1.37 -4.69 2.80
N VAL A 151 -2.29 -3.78 2.47
CA VAL A 151 -3.31 -4.00 1.43
C VAL A 151 -3.36 -2.85 0.45
N PHE A 152 -3.83 -3.12 -0.76
CA PHE A 152 -4.19 -2.06 -1.68
C PHE A 152 -5.41 -2.39 -2.53
N MET A 153 -5.97 -1.33 -3.11
CA MET A 153 -7.06 -1.36 -4.07
C MET A 153 -6.69 -0.54 -5.29
N VAL A 154 -7.06 -1.05 -6.46
CA VAL A 154 -7.10 -0.30 -7.73
C VAL A 154 -8.51 -0.35 -8.26
N GLN A 155 -9.04 0.79 -8.69
CA GLN A 155 -10.39 0.89 -9.23
C GLN A 155 -10.40 1.74 -10.50
N LEU A 156 -11.17 1.29 -11.49
CA LEU A 156 -11.41 2.07 -12.71
C LEU A 156 -12.40 3.23 -12.46
N GLU A 157 -12.11 4.41 -13.02
CA GLU A 157 -12.94 5.62 -12.92
C GLU A 157 -13.65 6.04 -14.25
N PRO A 158 -14.79 6.76 -14.15
CA PRO A 158 -15.60 6.90 -12.94
C PRO A 158 -16.15 5.52 -12.57
N PRO A 159 -16.32 5.20 -11.27
CA PRO A 159 -16.91 3.93 -10.85
C PRO A 159 -18.23 3.70 -11.59
N PRO A 160 -18.34 2.71 -12.48
CA PRO A 160 -19.60 2.32 -13.05
C PRO A 160 -20.22 1.23 -12.15
N ALA A 161 -21.52 0.98 -12.30
CA ALA A 161 -22.12 -0.30 -11.89
C ALA A 161 -21.56 -1.53 -12.66
N LYS A 162 -20.51 -1.34 -13.49
CA LYS A 162 -19.84 -2.31 -14.38
C LYS A 162 -18.35 -1.97 -14.64
N GLY A 163 -17.66 -1.29 -13.72
CA GLY A 163 -16.19 -1.17 -13.77
C GLY A 163 -15.59 -2.10 -12.74
N TRP A 164 -14.32 -2.46 -12.92
CA TRP A 164 -13.68 -3.33 -11.97
C TRP A 164 -13.05 -2.56 -10.80
N GLN A 165 -13.16 -3.16 -9.63
CA GLN A 165 -12.39 -2.86 -8.44
C GLN A 165 -11.61 -4.13 -8.13
N ALA A 166 -10.31 -3.99 -7.91
CA ALA A 166 -9.44 -5.10 -7.52
C ALA A 166 -8.80 -4.79 -6.19
N PHE A 167 -8.76 -5.81 -5.33
CA PHE A 167 -8.04 -5.77 -4.07
C PHE A 167 -6.86 -6.72 -4.13
N ASN A 168 -5.84 -6.36 -3.37
CA ASN A 168 -4.71 -7.22 -3.14
C ASN A 168 -4.39 -7.25 -1.65
N ASP A 169 -4.28 -8.48 -1.15
CA ASP A 169 -3.67 -8.75 0.14
C ASP A 169 -2.17 -8.94 -0.10
N SER A 170 -1.41 -7.96 0.40
CA SER A 170 0.03 -7.90 0.19
C SER A 170 0.82 -8.60 1.30
N ALA A 171 0.25 -9.59 2.00
CA ALA A 171 0.98 -10.17 3.11
C ALA A 171 0.52 -11.54 3.63
N ASN A 172 0.26 -12.49 2.75
CA ASN A 172 -0.25 -13.81 3.14
C ASN A 172 0.73 -14.66 3.99
N LYS A 173 0.74 -14.43 5.32
CA LYS A 173 1.41 -15.28 6.32
C LYS A 173 0.42 -16.22 7.02
N ASN A 174 -0.86 -15.84 7.09
CA ASN A 174 -1.91 -16.54 7.84
C ASN A 174 -3.02 -17.11 6.94
N GLY A 175 -2.77 -17.28 5.64
CA GLY A 175 -3.79 -17.69 4.66
C GLY A 175 -4.33 -16.51 3.86
N GLY A 176 -4.05 -15.28 4.31
CA GLY A 176 -4.66 -14.07 3.77
C GLY A 176 -6.17 -14.12 3.93
N THR A 177 -6.86 -13.22 3.25
CA THR A 177 -8.29 -13.39 3.01
C THR A 177 -8.61 -14.73 2.31
N GLU A 178 -9.68 -15.41 2.75
CA GLU A 178 -10.21 -16.60 2.07
C GLU A 178 -10.98 -16.26 0.78
N ASP A 179 -11.11 -14.98 0.44
CA ASP A 179 -11.81 -14.54 -0.77
C ASP A 179 -11.02 -14.94 -2.03
N PRO A 180 -11.58 -15.80 -2.89
CA PRO A 180 -10.89 -16.28 -4.10
C PRO A 180 -10.69 -15.18 -5.15
N ASN A 181 -11.34 -14.02 -5.00
CA ASN A 181 -11.24 -12.90 -5.94
C ASN A 181 -10.23 -11.84 -5.49
N ILE A 182 -9.46 -12.11 -4.43
CA ILE A 182 -8.38 -11.23 -3.99
C ILE A 182 -7.06 -11.80 -4.46
N THR A 183 -6.35 -10.98 -5.25
CA THR A 183 -5.01 -11.32 -5.70
C THR A 183 -4.07 -11.28 -4.49
N THR A 184 -3.17 -12.25 -4.37
CA THR A 184 -2.15 -12.26 -3.33
C THR A 184 -0.78 -12.15 -3.98
N ILE A 185 -0.03 -11.10 -3.67
CA ILE A 185 1.39 -10.99 -4.03
C ILE A 185 2.19 -10.62 -2.80
N ASN A 186 3.46 -11.01 -2.76
CA ASN A 186 4.28 -10.82 -1.58
C ASN A 186 5.76 -10.66 -1.98
N ILE A 187 6.55 -9.89 -1.25
CA ILE A 187 7.99 -9.73 -1.47
C ILE A 187 8.76 -9.64 -0.16
N GLY A 188 9.90 -10.33 -0.08
CA GLY A 188 10.86 -10.18 1.02
C GLY A 188 11.45 -11.52 1.44
N ARG A 189 12.45 -11.47 2.35
CA ARG A 189 13.17 -12.69 2.77
C ARG A 189 12.21 -13.67 3.42
N THR A 190 12.23 -14.93 2.98
CA THR A 190 11.35 -16.03 3.45
C THR A 190 9.87 -15.94 3.07
N SER A 191 9.49 -14.99 2.20
CA SER A 191 8.16 -15.00 1.60
C SER A 191 7.96 -16.23 0.71
N VAL A 192 6.75 -16.82 0.76
CA VAL A 192 6.37 -18.04 0.03
C VAL A 192 5.49 -17.76 -1.19
N GLY A 193 5.03 -16.52 -1.37
CA GLY A 193 4.09 -16.13 -2.42
C GLY A 193 4.78 -15.53 -3.64
N PRO A 194 4.08 -15.42 -4.78
CA PRO A 194 4.64 -14.79 -5.95
C PRO A 194 4.85 -13.29 -5.70
N THR A 195 5.92 -12.73 -6.27
CA THR A 195 6.17 -11.28 -6.25
C THR A 195 5.29 -10.53 -7.24
N GLU A 196 4.59 -11.22 -8.14
CA GLU A 196 3.69 -10.63 -9.13
C GLU A 196 2.51 -11.54 -9.45
N ASP A 197 1.37 -10.96 -9.77
CA ASP A 197 0.21 -11.65 -10.31
C ASP A 197 -0.76 -10.65 -10.96
N VAL A 198 -1.74 -11.16 -11.71
CA VAL A 198 -2.78 -10.36 -12.34
C VAL A 198 -3.87 -10.03 -11.32
N LEU A 199 -4.24 -8.74 -11.25
CA LEU A 199 -5.32 -8.27 -10.42
C LEU A 199 -6.66 -8.86 -10.87
N LEU A 200 -7.41 -9.37 -9.91
CA LEU A 200 -8.76 -9.92 -10.11
C LEU A 200 -9.82 -8.89 -9.71
N GLN A 201 -10.94 -8.90 -10.43
CA GLN A 201 -12.10 -8.10 -10.05
C GLN A 201 -12.74 -8.71 -8.80
N LEU A 202 -12.93 -7.91 -7.74
CA LEU A 202 -13.45 -8.40 -6.47
C LEU A 202 -14.80 -9.12 -6.60
N GLU A 203 -15.74 -8.56 -7.39
CA GLU A 203 -17.08 -9.12 -7.50
C GLU A 203 -17.16 -10.41 -8.33
N SER A 204 -16.31 -10.55 -9.35
CA SER A 204 -16.47 -11.60 -10.37
C SER A 204 -15.32 -12.60 -10.45
N GLY A 205 -14.17 -12.29 -9.86
CA GLY A 205 -12.93 -13.05 -10.02
C GLY A 205 -12.35 -12.99 -11.43
N ALA A 206 -12.93 -12.20 -12.33
CA ALA A 206 -12.40 -12.05 -13.67
C ALA A 206 -11.05 -11.33 -13.62
N SER A 207 -10.18 -11.61 -14.60
CA SER A 207 -8.96 -10.84 -14.76
C SER A 207 -9.28 -9.39 -15.12
N THR A 208 -8.54 -8.45 -14.53
CA THR A 208 -8.56 -7.03 -14.91
C THR A 208 -7.65 -6.72 -16.11
N GLY A 209 -6.72 -7.62 -16.41
CA GLY A 209 -5.61 -7.40 -17.34
C GLY A 209 -4.44 -6.58 -16.76
N VAL A 210 -4.55 -6.10 -15.52
CA VAL A 210 -3.48 -5.34 -14.84
C VAL A 210 -2.63 -6.29 -14.02
N THR A 211 -1.32 -6.27 -14.24
CA THR A 211 -0.36 -7.01 -13.39
C THR A 211 0.10 -6.11 -12.26
N ALA A 212 0.02 -6.62 -11.03
CA ALA A 212 0.66 -6.03 -9.87
C ALA A 212 1.94 -6.80 -9.56
N ARG A 213 3.06 -6.08 -9.43
CA ARG A 213 4.37 -6.64 -9.07
C ARG A 213 5.00 -5.84 -7.95
N TYR A 214 5.59 -6.53 -7.00
CA TYR A 214 6.51 -5.93 -6.05
C TYR A 214 7.96 -6.04 -6.53
N GLU A 215 8.69 -4.93 -6.40
CA GLU A 215 10.15 -4.88 -6.54
C GLU A 215 10.76 -4.24 -5.29
N GLU A 216 11.81 -4.85 -4.76
CA GLU A 216 12.48 -4.42 -3.54
C GLU A 216 13.87 -3.88 -3.87
N THR A 217 14.17 -2.69 -3.34
CA THR A 217 15.53 -2.17 -3.32
C THR A 217 16.12 -2.31 -1.92
N PHE A 218 17.20 -3.08 -1.84
CA PHE A 218 17.87 -3.41 -0.58
C PHE A 218 18.77 -2.28 -0.09
N SER A 219 18.73 -2.01 1.23
CA SER A 219 19.79 -1.33 1.96
C SER A 219 20.62 -2.36 2.76
N THR A 220 21.75 -1.95 3.32
CA THR A 220 22.62 -2.80 4.15
C THR A 220 21.97 -3.25 5.48
N GLY A 221 20.77 -2.76 5.81
CA GLY A 221 19.98 -3.11 7.00
C GLY A 221 18.92 -4.19 6.71
N SER A 222 18.74 -5.10 7.65
CA SER A 222 18.00 -6.36 7.51
C SER A 222 16.52 -6.21 7.14
N VAL A 223 16.10 -6.99 6.13
CA VAL A 223 14.70 -7.24 5.73
C VAL A 223 14.22 -8.50 6.45
N PHE A 224 13.09 -8.45 7.15
CA PHE A 224 12.44 -9.62 7.73
C PHE A 224 10.93 -9.61 7.45
N TRP A 225 10.41 -10.77 7.02
CA TRP A 225 9.00 -11.18 7.08
C TRP A 225 8.65 -11.85 8.43
#